data_AF-A0A946DCM4-F1
#
_entry.id   AF-A0A946DCM4-F1
#
_cell.length_a   1.000
_cell.length_b   1.000
_cell.length_c   1.000
_cell.angle_alpha   90.00
_cell.angle_beta   90.00
_cell.angle_gamma   90.00
#
_symmetry.space_group_name_H-M   'P 1'
#
loop_
_entity.id
_entity.type
_entity.pdbx_description
1 polymer ?
#
loop_
_entity_poly.entity_id
_entity_poly.type
_entity_poly.pdbx_seq_one_letter_code
_entity_poly.pdbx_strand_id
1 'polypeptide(L)'
;MATSKITQDLVSTTYNDLKAEGINPSLDRIRERLGSGSKGTIQAHLKAYLADVAEKEANRDIQLPVNLADELKSALFQAAKDGKETITEQYKSVSLLLDESDLLRSELEEKIHSLESELKEKNQQLSGIDIRHAKDIAALEQRVIDSTQAKTESDDRLSAAIEKGHAAEKELAAAQATISAQEKALSKLEADLSEIKEDNRNLRNT
;
A
#
# COMPACT_ATOMS: atom_id res chain seq x y z
N MET A 1 30.68 -80.17 40.52
CA MET A 1 29.63 -79.17 40.24
C MET A 1 28.40 -79.92 39.76
N ALA A 2 27.32 -79.93 40.54
CA ALA A 2 26.09 -80.61 40.16
C ALA A 2 25.39 -79.84 39.02
N THR A 3 25.08 -80.51 37.92
CA THR A 3 24.28 -79.93 36.84
C THR A 3 22.83 -79.79 37.33
N SER A 4 22.40 -78.56 37.60
CA SER A 4 20.98 -78.27 37.89
C SER A 4 20.14 -78.76 36.71
N LYS A 5 19.29 -79.78 36.96
CA LYS A 5 18.34 -80.26 35.95
C LYS A 5 17.29 -79.17 35.72
N ILE A 6 17.20 -78.64 34.51
CA ILE A 6 16.12 -77.73 34.12
C ILE A 6 14.80 -78.51 34.15
N THR A 7 13.83 -77.97 34.88
CA THR A 7 12.48 -78.53 35.01
C THR A 7 11.47 -77.70 34.22
N GLN A 8 10.28 -78.28 33.99
CA GLN A 8 9.19 -77.60 33.29
C GLN A 8 8.72 -76.33 34.02
N ASP A 9 8.56 -76.42 35.35
CA ASP A 9 8.09 -75.30 36.19
C ASP A 9 9.02 -74.09 36.12
N LEU A 10 10.33 -74.34 36.01
CA LEU A 10 11.33 -73.29 35.93
C LEU A 10 11.23 -72.54 34.58
N VAL A 11 11.00 -73.29 33.49
CA VAL A 11 10.79 -72.74 32.14
C VAL A 11 9.48 -71.97 32.05
N SER A 12 8.38 -72.49 32.60
CA SER A 12 7.08 -71.80 32.59
C SER A 12 7.06 -70.53 33.45
N THR A 13 7.73 -70.56 34.61
CA THR A 13 7.87 -69.38 35.48
C THR A 13 8.64 -68.28 34.76
N THR A 14 9.80 -68.63 34.19
CA THR A 14 10.62 -67.68 33.42
C THR A 14 9.89 -67.12 32.20
N TYR A 15 9.10 -67.95 31.51
CA TYR A 15 8.25 -67.52 30.41
C TYR A 15 7.22 -66.47 30.85
N ASN A 16 6.55 -66.70 31.99
CA ASN A 16 5.54 -65.79 32.51
C ASN A 16 6.15 -64.49 33.04
N ASP A 17 7.32 -64.56 33.69
CA ASP A 17 8.04 -63.39 34.17
C ASP A 17 8.44 -62.47 33.01
N LEU A 18 9.01 -63.03 31.94
CA LEU A 18 9.35 -62.28 30.73
C LEU A 18 8.11 -61.63 30.10
N LYS A 19 6.99 -62.35 30.05
CA LYS A 19 5.71 -61.84 29.52
C LYS A 19 5.14 -60.70 30.40
N ALA A 20 5.26 -60.80 31.73
CA ALA A 20 4.83 -59.77 32.67
C ALA A 20 5.71 -58.51 32.60
N GLU A 21 7.01 -58.68 32.32
CA GLU A 21 7.96 -57.60 32.03
C GLU A 21 7.74 -56.96 30.63
N GLY A 22 6.80 -57.46 29.81
CA GLY A 22 6.53 -56.98 28.45
C GLY A 22 7.57 -57.41 27.40
N ILE A 23 8.46 -58.34 27.76
CA ILE A 23 9.52 -58.87 26.90
C ILE A 23 9.01 -60.11 26.18
N ASN A 24 9.26 -60.22 24.87
CA ASN A 24 8.88 -61.41 24.10
C ASN A 24 9.68 -62.65 24.59
N PRO A 25 9.02 -63.68 25.16
CA PRO A 25 9.69 -64.84 25.75
C PRO A 25 10.15 -65.82 24.65
N SER A 26 11.27 -65.51 24.00
CA SER A 26 11.91 -66.41 23.04
C SER A 26 12.76 -67.49 23.73
N LEU A 27 13.02 -68.61 23.03
CA LEU A 27 13.84 -69.70 23.56
C LEU A 27 15.23 -69.23 24.02
N ASP A 28 15.85 -68.31 23.28
CA ASP A 28 17.16 -67.75 23.62
C ASP A 28 17.08 -66.84 24.85
N ARG A 29 16.02 -66.04 25.00
CA ARG A 29 15.79 -65.18 26.18
C ARG A 29 15.52 -65.99 27.44
N ILE A 30 14.72 -67.05 27.33
CA ILE A 30 14.46 -67.96 28.45
C ILE A 30 15.76 -68.64 28.86
N ARG A 31 16.57 -69.11 27.91
CA ARG A 31 17.88 -69.72 28.21
C ARG A 31 18.87 -68.74 28.83
N GLU A 32 18.89 -67.50 28.34
CA GLU A 32 19.71 -66.42 28.89
C GLU A 32 19.32 -66.12 30.36
N ARG A 33 18.02 -66.03 30.65
CA ARG A 33 17.48 -65.77 31.99
C ARG A 33 17.70 -66.95 32.96
N LEU A 34 17.67 -68.19 32.46
CA LEU A 34 17.95 -69.40 33.24
C LEU A 34 19.46 -69.66 33.47
N GLY A 35 20.34 -69.05 32.66
CA GLY A 35 21.79 -69.16 32.76
C GLY A 35 22.37 -70.57 32.51
N SER A 36 21.53 -71.58 32.27
CA SER A 36 21.93 -72.98 32.12
C SER A 36 20.86 -73.79 31.36
N GLY A 37 21.21 -75.00 30.92
CA GLY A 37 20.32 -75.89 30.17
C GLY A 37 20.59 -75.97 28.67
N SER A 38 20.28 -77.14 28.10
CA SER A 38 20.37 -77.35 26.66
C SER A 38 19.15 -76.73 25.95
N LYS A 39 19.35 -76.19 24.74
CA LYS A 39 18.25 -75.63 23.94
C LYS A 39 17.13 -76.66 23.71
N GLY A 40 17.49 -77.92 23.49
CA GLY A 40 16.52 -79.01 23.28
C GLY A 40 15.65 -79.29 24.52
N THR A 41 16.25 -79.29 25.72
CA THR A 41 15.51 -79.51 26.97
C THR A 41 14.54 -78.37 27.27
N ILE A 42 14.99 -77.12 27.13
CA ILE A 42 14.14 -75.93 27.35
C ILE A 42 13.00 -75.89 26.32
N GLN A 43 13.30 -76.18 25.05
CA GLN A 43 12.30 -76.20 23.98
C GLN A 43 11.23 -77.27 24.22
N ALA A 44 11.61 -78.46 24.71
CA ALA A 44 10.65 -79.52 25.03
C ALA A 44 9.70 -79.09 26.15
N HIS A 45 10.22 -78.51 27.23
CA HIS A 45 9.40 -78.01 28.35
C HIS A 45 8.54 -76.80 27.96
N LEU A 46 9.08 -75.87 27.17
CA LEU A 46 8.32 -74.71 26.68
C LEU A 46 7.16 -75.16 25.77
N LYS A 47 7.40 -76.14 24.89
CA LYS A 47 6.35 -76.69 24.03
C LYS A 47 5.24 -77.37 24.84
N ALA A 48 5.61 -78.13 25.87
CA ALA A 48 4.64 -78.78 26.76
C ALA A 48 3.81 -77.75 27.54
N TYR A 49 4.45 -76.69 28.06
CA TYR A 49 3.77 -75.60 28.74
C TYR A 49 2.83 -74.82 27.81
N LEU A 50 3.26 -74.46 26.61
CA LEU A 50 2.42 -73.74 25.65
C LEU A 50 1.23 -74.58 25.18
N ALA A 51 1.38 -75.90 25.08
CA ALA A 51 0.26 -76.80 24.78
C ALA A 51 -0.78 -76.81 25.92
N ASP A 52 -0.32 -76.89 27.18
CA ASP A 52 -1.19 -76.83 28.36
C ASP A 52 -1.88 -75.46 28.51
N VAL A 53 -1.19 -74.36 28.21
CA VAL A 53 -1.80 -73.01 28.17
C VAL A 53 -2.84 -72.91 27.06
N ALA A 54 -2.53 -73.41 25.85
CA ALA A 54 -3.47 -73.39 24.73
C ALA A 54 -4.72 -74.23 25.01
N GLU A 55 -4.57 -75.39 25.66
CA GLU A 55 -5.70 -76.23 26.08
C GLU A 55 -6.55 -75.54 27.16
N LYS A 56 -5.91 -74.84 28.11
CA LYS A 56 -6.60 -74.03 29.12
C LYS A 56 -7.30 -72.81 28.53
N GLU A 57 -6.71 -72.14 27.55
CA GLU A 57 -7.31 -70.99 26.85
C GLU A 57 -8.45 -71.43 25.92
N ALA A 58 -8.34 -72.57 25.25
CA ALA A 58 -9.41 -73.12 24.42
C ALA A 58 -10.65 -73.53 25.24
N ASN A 59 -10.44 -73.93 26.49
CA ASN A 59 -11.51 -74.28 27.44
C ASN A 59 -11.92 -73.12 28.35
N ARG A 60 -11.47 -71.88 28.08
CA ARG A 60 -12.01 -70.70 28.78
C ARG A 60 -13.42 -70.43 28.28
N ASP A 61 -14.38 -70.64 29.17
CA ASP A 61 -15.76 -70.21 28.97
C ASP A 61 -15.79 -68.67 29.04
N ILE A 62 -15.68 -68.02 27.88
CA ILE A 62 -15.74 -66.56 27.78
C ILE A 62 -17.18 -66.14 28.01
N GLN A 63 -17.51 -65.77 29.24
CA GLN A 63 -18.80 -65.15 29.54
C GLN A 63 -18.81 -63.72 28.99
N LEU A 64 -19.38 -63.57 27.79
CA LEU A 64 -19.76 -62.25 27.27
C LEU A 64 -20.86 -61.67 28.17
N PRO A 65 -20.76 -60.38 28.58
CA PRO A 65 -21.84 -59.72 29.32
C PRO A 65 -23.15 -59.84 28.55
N VAL A 66 -24.20 -60.29 29.22
CA VAL A 66 -25.52 -60.57 28.61
C VAL A 66 -26.15 -59.32 27.96
N ASN A 67 -25.63 -58.14 28.31
CA ASN A 67 -26.10 -56.80 27.98
C ASN A 67 -25.18 -56.00 27.04
N LEU A 68 -24.08 -56.58 26.54
CA LEU A 68 -23.13 -55.88 25.66
C LEU A 68 -23.79 -55.32 24.39
N ALA A 69 -24.74 -56.05 23.83
CA ALA A 69 -25.47 -55.63 22.62
C ALA A 69 -26.38 -54.42 22.88
N ASP A 70 -26.99 -54.34 24.06
CA ASP A 70 -27.89 -53.24 24.41
C ASP A 70 -27.10 -51.99 24.84
N GLU A 71 -25.97 -52.16 25.53
CA GLU A 71 -25.02 -51.08 25.82
C GLU A 71 -24.45 -50.48 24.53
N LEU A 72 -24.06 -51.32 23.56
CA LEU A 72 -23.55 -50.85 22.26
C LEU A 72 -24.62 -50.10 21.46
N LYS A 73 -25.86 -50.61 21.43
CA LYS A 73 -26.99 -49.91 20.78
C LYS A 73 -27.29 -48.57 21.43
N SER A 74 -27.28 -48.51 22.75
CA SER A 74 -27.50 -47.28 23.51
C SER A 74 -26.39 -46.25 23.22
N ALA A 75 -25.12 -46.68 23.24
CA ALA A 75 -23.99 -45.83 22.93
C ALA A 75 -24.03 -45.30 21.48
N LEU A 76 -24.39 -46.15 20.51
CA LEU A 76 -24.56 -45.75 19.11
C LEU A 76 -25.71 -44.76 18.92
N PHE A 77 -26.84 -44.98 19.60
CA PHE A 77 -27.98 -44.07 19.53
C PHE A 77 -27.65 -42.70 20.14
N GLN A 78 -26.96 -42.70 21.29
CA GLN A 78 -26.52 -41.47 21.94
C GLN A 78 -25.51 -40.72 21.06
N ALA A 79 -24.50 -41.41 20.52
CA ALA A 79 -23.53 -40.81 19.60
C ALA A 79 -24.20 -40.25 18.33
N ALA A 80 -25.22 -40.94 17.79
CA ALA A 80 -25.98 -40.46 16.64
C ALA A 80 -26.81 -39.21 16.99
N LYS A 81 -27.39 -39.15 18.19
CA LYS A 81 -28.12 -37.98 18.68
C LYS A 81 -27.19 -36.78 18.87
N ASP A 82 -26.08 -36.98 19.59
CA ASP A 82 -25.10 -35.93 19.87
C ASP A 82 -24.45 -35.42 18.58
N GLY A 83 -24.15 -36.33 17.63
CA GLY A 83 -23.65 -35.97 16.31
C GLY A 83 -24.66 -35.15 15.50
N LYS A 84 -25.95 -35.51 15.54
CA LYS A 84 -27.01 -34.73 14.89
C LYS A 84 -27.15 -33.34 15.50
N GLU A 85 -27.14 -33.23 16.83
CA GLU A 85 -27.20 -31.93 17.52
C GLU A 85 -26.01 -31.05 17.14
N THR A 86 -24.79 -31.61 17.17
CA THR A 86 -23.55 -30.93 16.77
C THR A 86 -23.61 -30.42 15.33
N ILE A 87 -24.05 -31.25 14.37
CA ILE A 87 -24.17 -30.84 12.96
C ILE A 87 -25.21 -29.73 12.82
N THR A 88 -26.34 -29.81 13.53
CA THR A 88 -27.36 -28.75 13.44
C THR A 88 -26.88 -27.42 14.03
N GLU A 89 -26.09 -27.45 15.09
CA GLU A 89 -25.48 -26.24 15.66
C GLU A 89 -24.43 -25.64 14.73
N GLN A 90 -23.56 -26.47 14.15
CA GLN A 90 -22.59 -26.04 13.15
C GLN A 90 -23.25 -25.45 11.90
N TYR A 91 -24.34 -26.05 11.43
CA TYR A 91 -25.06 -25.53 10.28
C TYR A 91 -25.66 -24.15 10.57
N LYS A 92 -26.24 -23.96 11.77
CA LYS A 92 -26.77 -22.66 12.19
C LYS A 92 -25.67 -21.61 12.31
N SER A 93 -24.51 -21.95 12.89
CA SER A 93 -23.41 -21.00 13.02
C SER A 93 -22.83 -20.61 11.66
N VAL A 94 -22.66 -21.57 10.74
CA VAL A 94 -22.21 -21.29 9.37
C VAL A 94 -23.22 -20.43 8.62
N SER A 95 -24.53 -20.70 8.76
CA SER A 95 -25.57 -19.88 8.15
C SER A 95 -25.53 -18.44 8.63
N LEU A 96 -25.39 -18.22 9.94
CA LEU A 96 -25.28 -16.87 10.51
C LEU A 96 -24.03 -16.13 10.01
N LEU A 97 -22.90 -16.82 9.93
CA LEU A 97 -21.66 -16.24 9.38
C LEU A 97 -21.78 -15.89 7.90
N LEU A 98 -22.53 -16.69 7.13
CA LEU A 98 -22.80 -16.40 5.72
C LEU A 98 -23.66 -15.14 5.58
N ASP A 99 -24.73 -15.04 6.35
CA ASP A 99 -25.62 -13.87 6.36
C ASP A 99 -24.87 -12.59 6.77
N GLU A 100 -24.00 -12.67 7.79
CA GLU A 100 -23.16 -11.55 8.22
C GLU A 100 -22.12 -11.16 7.14
N SER A 101 -21.51 -12.16 6.50
CA SER A 101 -20.56 -11.92 5.40
C SER A 101 -21.25 -11.27 4.20
N ASP A 102 -22.46 -11.67 3.86
CA ASP A 102 -23.22 -11.09 2.75
C ASP A 102 -23.64 -9.64 3.05
N LEU A 103 -24.03 -9.35 4.31
CA LEU A 103 -24.30 -8.00 4.76
C LEU A 103 -23.07 -7.10 4.65
N LEU A 104 -21.94 -7.54 5.21
CA LEU A 104 -20.67 -6.80 5.17
C LEU A 104 -20.21 -6.57 3.72
N ARG A 105 -20.39 -7.56 2.86
CA ARG A 105 -20.08 -7.44 1.44
C ARG A 105 -20.95 -6.37 0.76
N SER A 106 -22.25 -6.38 1.03
CA SER A 106 -23.18 -5.36 0.51
C SER A 106 -22.78 -3.95 0.98
N GLU A 107 -22.47 -3.78 2.26
CA GLU A 107 -22.04 -2.49 2.81
C GLU A 107 -20.72 -2.01 2.18
N LEU A 108 -19.76 -2.92 1.96
CA LEU A 108 -18.51 -2.60 1.29
C LEU A 108 -18.72 -2.22 -0.18
N GLU A 109 -19.58 -2.94 -0.90
CA GLU A 109 -19.93 -2.63 -2.30
C GLU A 109 -20.59 -1.24 -2.40
N GLU A 110 -21.52 -0.91 -1.50
CA GLU A 110 -22.12 0.43 -1.42
C GLU A 110 -21.07 1.51 -1.10
N LYS A 111 -20.15 1.22 -0.16
CA LYS A 111 -19.12 2.18 0.21
C LYS A 111 -18.14 2.42 -0.93
N ILE A 112 -17.74 1.37 -1.65
CA ILE A 112 -16.91 1.47 -2.85
C ILE A 112 -17.62 2.33 -3.89
N HIS A 113 -18.89 2.05 -4.17
CA HIS A 113 -19.65 2.82 -5.16
C HIS A 113 -19.77 4.30 -4.79
N SER A 114 -20.02 4.60 -3.51
CA SER A 114 -20.03 5.97 -3.00
C SER A 114 -18.68 6.66 -3.21
N LEU A 115 -17.56 5.99 -2.89
CA LEU A 115 -16.22 6.55 -3.04
C LEU A 115 -15.85 6.76 -4.50
N GLU A 116 -16.20 5.83 -5.39
CA GLU A 116 -15.98 5.96 -6.84
C GLU A 116 -16.73 7.16 -7.42
N SER A 117 -17.98 7.37 -6.99
CA SER A 117 -18.79 8.53 -7.39
C SER A 117 -18.15 9.85 -6.91
N GLU A 118 -17.71 9.90 -5.66
CA GLU A 118 -17.05 11.07 -5.08
C GLU A 118 -15.72 11.40 -5.79
N LEU A 119 -14.94 10.37 -6.10
CA LEU A 119 -13.68 10.49 -6.84
C LEU A 119 -13.93 11.02 -8.25
N LYS A 120 -14.97 10.51 -8.94
CA LYS A 120 -15.37 11.00 -10.26
C LYS A 120 -15.78 12.47 -10.22
N GLU A 121 -16.57 12.88 -9.23
CA GLU A 121 -16.97 14.28 -9.07
C GLU A 121 -15.76 15.18 -8.82
N LYS A 122 -14.83 14.78 -7.94
CA LYS A 122 -13.61 15.54 -7.66
C LYS A 122 -12.71 15.67 -8.87
N ASN A 123 -12.58 14.62 -9.68
CA ASN A 123 -11.82 14.68 -10.93
C ASN A 123 -12.46 15.64 -11.94
N GLN A 124 -13.79 15.67 -12.04
CA GLN A 124 -14.49 16.64 -12.89
C GLN A 124 -14.30 18.07 -12.39
N GLN A 125 -14.33 18.29 -11.07
CA GLN A 125 -14.06 19.60 -10.46
C GLN A 125 -12.62 20.06 -10.76
N LEU A 126 -11.63 19.19 -10.58
CA LEU A 126 -10.22 19.49 -10.88
C LEU A 126 -10.02 19.83 -12.36
N SER A 127 -10.55 19.01 -13.27
CA SER A 127 -10.49 19.29 -14.70
C SER A 127 -11.15 20.64 -15.04
N GLY A 128 -12.27 20.98 -14.41
CA GLY A 128 -12.91 22.28 -14.57
C GLY A 128 -12.07 23.45 -14.07
N ILE A 129 -11.34 23.27 -12.97
CA ILE A 129 -10.40 24.27 -12.44
C ILE A 129 -9.22 24.45 -13.39
N ASP A 130 -8.63 23.37 -13.88
CA ASP A 130 -7.49 23.42 -14.80
C ASP A 130 -7.84 24.16 -16.10
N ILE A 131 -9.03 23.91 -16.65
CA ILE A 131 -9.53 24.63 -17.84
C ILE A 131 -9.68 26.13 -17.55
N ARG A 132 -10.22 26.50 -16.37
CA ARG A 132 -10.34 27.91 -15.97
C ARG A 132 -8.99 28.57 -15.81
N HIS A 133 -8.06 27.92 -15.12
CA HIS A 133 -6.70 28.43 -14.94
C HIS A 133 -5.98 28.60 -16.28
N ALA A 134 -6.09 27.64 -17.20
CA ALA A 134 -5.51 27.77 -18.53
C ALA A 134 -6.09 28.99 -19.29
N LYS A 135 -7.40 29.23 -19.17
CA LYS A 135 -8.05 30.40 -19.77
C LYS A 135 -7.60 31.70 -19.12
N ASP A 136 -7.47 31.74 -17.80
CA ASP A 136 -7.03 32.93 -17.06
C ASP A 136 -5.57 33.26 -17.37
N ILE A 137 -4.70 32.24 -17.46
CA ILE A 137 -3.31 32.39 -17.89
C ILE A 137 -3.26 32.99 -19.30
N ALA A 138 -3.99 32.41 -20.26
CA ALA A 138 -4.01 32.94 -21.64
C ALA A 138 -4.52 34.39 -21.71
N ALA A 139 -5.52 34.74 -20.90
CA ALA A 139 -6.02 36.11 -20.82
C ALA A 139 -5.00 37.08 -20.21
N LEU A 140 -4.27 36.64 -19.17
CA LEU A 140 -3.20 37.42 -18.56
C LEU A 140 -2.02 37.61 -19.50
N GLU A 141 -1.61 36.56 -20.22
CA GLU A 141 -0.56 36.63 -21.24
C GLU A 141 -0.92 37.63 -22.34
N GLN A 142 -2.16 37.60 -22.83
CA GLN A 142 -2.63 38.58 -23.82
C GLN A 142 -2.58 40.01 -23.26
N ARG A 143 -3.02 40.21 -22.02
CA ARG A 143 -2.98 41.53 -21.37
C ARG A 143 -1.56 42.05 -21.20
N VAL A 144 -0.59 41.16 -20.93
CA VAL A 144 0.83 41.52 -20.87
C VAL A 144 1.32 41.94 -22.25
N ILE A 145 0.99 41.21 -23.30
CA ILE A 145 1.35 41.55 -24.69
C ILE A 145 0.78 42.92 -25.09
N ASP A 146 -0.51 43.15 -24.83
CA ASP A 146 -1.16 44.44 -25.16
C ASP A 146 -0.51 45.59 -24.38
N SER A 147 -0.17 45.35 -23.10
CA SER A 147 0.48 46.35 -22.26
C SER A 147 1.92 46.64 -22.70
N THR A 148 2.68 45.64 -23.17
CA THR A 148 4.03 45.86 -23.68
C THR A 148 4.00 46.61 -25.00
N GLN A 149 3.08 46.27 -25.90
CA GLN A 149 2.87 47.00 -27.16
C GLN A 149 2.51 48.46 -26.91
N ALA A 150 1.52 48.73 -26.04
CA ALA A 150 1.13 50.10 -25.69
C ALA A 150 2.28 50.90 -25.08
N LYS A 151 3.14 50.26 -24.30
CA LYS A 151 4.35 50.90 -23.75
C LYS A 151 5.35 51.23 -24.85
N THR A 152 5.64 50.30 -25.75
CA THR A 152 6.53 50.55 -26.89
C THR A 152 6.02 51.69 -27.76
N GLU A 153 4.72 51.72 -28.09
CA GLU A 153 4.12 52.83 -28.83
C GLU A 153 4.24 54.16 -28.10
N SER A 154 4.09 54.16 -26.77
CA SER A 154 4.26 55.36 -25.94
C SER A 154 5.72 55.84 -25.96
N ASP A 155 6.68 54.92 -25.85
CA ASP A 155 8.11 55.22 -25.86
C ASP A 155 8.55 55.77 -27.23
N ASP A 156 8.01 55.23 -28.32
CA ASP A 156 8.25 55.71 -29.69
C ASP A 156 7.68 57.13 -29.88
N ARG A 157 6.46 57.38 -29.39
CA ARG A 157 5.84 58.72 -29.43
C ARG A 157 6.63 59.74 -28.62
N LEU A 158 7.13 59.34 -27.45
CA LEU A 158 7.94 60.21 -26.59
C LEU A 158 9.28 60.53 -27.24
N SER A 159 9.94 59.54 -27.84
CA SER A 159 11.17 59.73 -28.60
C SER A 159 10.98 60.71 -29.77
N ALA A 160 9.92 60.52 -30.57
CA ALA A 160 9.59 61.43 -31.67
C ALA A 160 9.27 62.86 -31.18
N ALA A 161 8.60 62.99 -30.03
CA ALA A 161 8.31 64.30 -29.43
C ALA A 161 9.59 65.01 -28.97
N ILE A 162 10.55 64.28 -28.39
CA ILE A 162 11.87 64.82 -28.01
C ILE A 162 12.64 65.31 -29.25
N GLU A 163 12.69 64.51 -30.31
CA GLU A 163 13.36 64.91 -31.56
C GLU A 163 12.76 66.18 -32.17
N LYS A 164 11.42 66.27 -32.19
CA LYS A 164 10.72 67.47 -32.64
C LYS A 164 11.00 68.67 -31.73
N GLY A 165 11.09 68.47 -30.43
CA GLY A 165 11.48 69.49 -29.45
C GLY A 165 12.86 70.06 -29.76
N HIS A 166 13.87 69.20 -29.97
CA HIS A 166 15.22 69.63 -30.34
C HIS A 166 15.28 70.36 -31.68
N ALA A 167 14.50 69.92 -32.67
CA ALA A 167 14.40 70.63 -33.95
C ALA A 167 13.84 72.05 -33.76
N ALA A 168 12.77 72.19 -32.97
CA ALA A 168 12.16 73.48 -32.66
C ALA A 168 13.10 74.39 -31.85
N GLU A 169 13.86 73.85 -30.89
CA GLU A 169 14.89 74.59 -30.15
C GLU A 169 15.97 75.15 -31.09
N LYS A 170 16.41 74.35 -32.06
CA LYS A 170 17.40 74.77 -33.06
C LYS A 170 16.86 75.89 -33.96
N GLU A 171 15.61 75.78 -34.40
CA GLU A 171 14.94 76.83 -35.19
C GLU A 171 14.78 78.12 -34.38
N LEU A 172 14.39 78.02 -33.11
CA LEU A 172 14.25 79.17 -32.22
C LEU A 172 15.60 79.86 -31.99
N ALA A 173 16.68 79.10 -31.78
CA ALA A 173 18.03 79.65 -31.67
C ALA A 173 18.46 80.38 -32.97
N ALA A 174 18.14 79.82 -34.15
CA ALA A 174 18.43 80.46 -35.44
C ALA A 174 17.61 81.75 -35.66
N ALA A 175 16.32 81.73 -35.28
CA ALA A 175 15.46 82.91 -35.34
C ALA A 175 15.96 84.02 -34.39
N GLN A 176 16.36 83.67 -33.17
CA GLN A 176 16.96 84.62 -32.22
C GLN A 176 18.26 85.22 -32.74
N ALA A 177 19.13 84.42 -33.35
CA ALA A 177 20.35 84.93 -33.98
C ALA A 177 20.04 85.92 -35.12
N THR A 178 19.01 85.63 -35.91
CA THR A 178 18.55 86.51 -37.00
C THR A 178 17.99 87.83 -36.46
N ILE A 179 17.15 87.78 -35.42
CA ILE A 179 16.60 88.97 -34.75
C ILE A 179 17.73 89.84 -34.21
N SER A 180 18.71 89.25 -33.49
CA SER A 180 19.85 90.00 -32.96
C SER A 180 20.70 90.66 -34.06
N ALA A 181 20.87 89.99 -35.21
CA ALA A 181 21.55 90.58 -36.36
C ALA A 181 20.74 91.76 -36.97
N GLN A 182 19.41 91.63 -37.07
CA GLN A 182 18.53 92.71 -37.53
C GLN A 182 18.52 93.90 -36.57
N GLU A 183 18.47 93.67 -35.25
CA GLU A 183 18.55 94.73 -34.22
C GLU A 183 19.85 95.52 -34.35
N LYS A 184 20.99 94.85 -34.54
CA LYS A 184 22.28 95.51 -34.79
C LYS A 184 22.28 96.33 -36.08
N ALA A 185 21.70 95.79 -37.15
CA ALA A 185 21.60 96.50 -38.42
C ALA A 185 20.71 97.75 -38.32
N LEU A 186 19.58 97.66 -37.61
CA LEU A 186 18.70 98.80 -37.33
C LEU A 186 19.41 99.86 -36.49
N SER A 187 20.10 99.47 -35.41
CA SER A 187 20.88 100.40 -34.59
C SER A 187 21.94 101.13 -35.40
N LYS A 188 22.61 100.46 -36.35
CA LYS A 188 23.54 101.09 -37.27
C LYS A 188 22.84 102.09 -38.19
N LEU A 189 21.72 101.72 -38.81
CA LEU A 189 20.94 102.62 -39.67
C LEU A 189 20.42 103.85 -38.90
N GLU A 190 20.02 103.68 -37.64
CA GLU A 190 19.60 104.79 -36.78
C GLU A 190 20.77 105.75 -36.47
N ALA A 191 21.97 105.22 -36.27
CA ALA A 191 23.19 106.01 -36.12
C ALA A 191 23.52 106.78 -37.41
N ASP A 192 23.56 106.09 -38.55
CA ASP A 192 23.82 106.68 -39.87
C ASP A 192 22.78 107.79 -40.21
N LEU A 193 21.50 107.56 -39.89
CA LEU A 193 20.44 108.57 -40.07
C LEU A 193 20.61 109.79 -39.16
N SER A 194 21.14 109.60 -37.95
CA SER A 194 21.40 110.70 -37.02
C SER A 194 22.57 111.57 -37.51
N GLU A 195 23.64 110.94 -38.00
CA GLU A 195 24.77 111.62 -38.63
C GLU A 195 24.32 112.44 -39.86
N ILE A 196 23.54 111.85 -40.77
CA ILE A 196 22.99 112.55 -41.94
C ILE A 196 22.11 113.74 -41.54
N LYS A 197 21.33 113.62 -40.46
CA LYS A 197 20.50 114.73 -39.94
C LYS A 197 21.35 115.85 -39.37
N GLU A 198 22.45 115.51 -38.70
CA GLU A 198 23.40 116.48 -38.14
C GLU A 198 24.15 117.23 -39.26
N ASP A 199 24.66 116.51 -40.25
CA ASP A 199 25.29 117.08 -41.46
C ASP A 199 24.33 118.03 -42.19
N ASN A 200 23.07 117.63 -42.37
CA ASN A 200 22.06 118.50 -42.99
C ASN A 200 21.74 119.75 -42.16
N ARG A 201 21.81 119.70 -40.82
CA ARG A 201 21.66 120.89 -39.99
C ARG A 201 22.85 121.82 -40.14
N ASN A 202 24.07 121.28 -40.17
CA ASN A 202 25.29 122.05 -40.35
C ASN A 202 25.32 122.76 -41.71
N LEU A 203 24.88 122.08 -42.77
CA LEU A 203 24.75 122.66 -44.12
C LEU A 203 23.67 123.75 -44.24
N ARG A 204 22.65 123.75 -43.37
CA ARG A 204 21.59 124.78 -43.36
C ARG A 204 21.95 126.02 -42.54
N ASN A 205 22.98 125.95 -41.71
CA ASN A 205 23.43 127.03 -40.83
C ASN A 205 24.66 127.79 -41.39
N THR A 206 25.12 127.45 -42.59
CA THR A 206 26.14 128.16 -43.39
C THR A 206 25.49 128.86 -44.57
#